data_AF-A0A6I8P0W4-F1
#
_entry.id   AF-A0A6I8P0W4-F1
#
_cell.length_a   1.000
_cell.length_b   1.000
_cell.length_c   1.000
_cell.angle_alpha   90.00
_cell.angle_beta   90.00
_cell.angle_gamma   90.00
#
_symmetry.space_group_name_H-M   'P 1'
#
loop_
_entity.id
_entity.type
_entity.pdbx_description
1 polymer ?
#
loop_
_entity_poly.entity_id
_entity_poly.type
_entity_poly.pdbx_seq_one_letter_code
_entity_poly.pdbx_strand_id
1 'polypeptide(L)'
;MGLKLNGRCISLILAVQLAYLVQAVKAAGKCDAVFKGFSDCLLKLGDSMANYPQGLDDKTNLQTVCEYWDDFHACTTTALADCQEGATDLWEKLKKESKNLNFQGSLFELCGESNGSAPLSLLLPAFPLLWGLLSAALATWISI
;
A
#
# COMPACT_ATOMS: atom_id res chain seq x y z
N MET A 1 -9.53 15.46 -50.61
CA MET A 1 -10.21 14.15 -50.52
C MET A 1 -10.93 14.09 -49.18
N GLY A 2 -12.26 14.21 -49.17
CA GLY A 2 -13.07 14.17 -47.94
C GLY A 2 -13.46 12.74 -47.59
N LEU A 3 -13.10 12.27 -46.40
CA LEU A 3 -13.61 10.99 -45.90
C LEU A 3 -15.13 11.10 -45.72
N LYS A 4 -15.92 10.44 -46.56
CA LYS A 4 -17.34 10.19 -46.29
C LYS A 4 -17.42 9.18 -45.14
N LEU A 5 -17.42 9.69 -43.91
CA LEU A 5 -17.71 8.91 -42.71
C LEU A 5 -19.15 8.42 -42.79
N ASN A 6 -19.33 7.12 -43.03
CA ASN A 6 -20.62 6.44 -42.96
C ASN A 6 -21.20 6.59 -41.54
N GLY A 7 -22.53 6.70 -41.38
CA GLY A 7 -23.17 6.83 -40.06
C GLY A 7 -22.79 5.72 -39.08
N ARG A 8 -22.48 4.52 -39.62
CA ARG A 8 -21.91 3.40 -38.85
C ARG A 8 -20.52 3.71 -38.27
N CYS A 9 -19.64 4.38 -39.03
CA CYS A 9 -18.31 4.76 -38.54
C CYS A 9 -18.41 5.83 -37.44
N ILE A 10 -19.30 6.80 -37.59
CA ILE A 10 -19.54 7.84 -36.58
C ILE A 10 -20.04 7.21 -35.27
N SER A 11 -20.99 6.28 -35.37
CA SER A 11 -21.51 5.55 -34.20
C SER A 11 -20.42 4.74 -33.48
N LEU A 12 -19.50 4.11 -34.21
CA LEU A 12 -18.40 3.35 -33.61
C LEU A 12 -17.39 4.26 -32.91
N ILE A 13 -17.05 5.40 -33.52
CA ILE A 13 -16.13 6.38 -32.92
C ILE A 13 -16.73 6.92 -31.61
N LEU A 14 -18.02 7.28 -31.60
CA LEU A 14 -18.70 7.75 -30.40
C LEU A 14 -18.72 6.68 -29.30
N ALA A 15 -18.99 5.42 -29.64
CA ALA A 15 -19.00 4.32 -28.68
C ALA A 15 -17.61 4.11 -28.03
N VAL A 16 -16.53 4.21 -28.81
CA VAL A 16 -15.16 4.11 -28.28
C VAL A 16 -14.83 5.27 -27.34
N GLN A 17 -15.21 6.50 -27.71
CA GLN A 17 -14.98 7.68 -26.86
C GLN A 17 -15.77 7.61 -25.54
N LEU A 18 -17.02 7.16 -25.60
CA LEU A 18 -17.85 6.91 -24.41
C LEU A 18 -17.26 5.81 -23.52
N ALA A 19 -16.77 4.72 -24.11
CA ALA A 19 -16.11 3.65 -23.35
C ALA A 19 -14.85 4.16 -22.63
N TYR A 20 -14.04 4.98 -23.31
CA TYR A 20 -12.85 5.60 -22.72
C TYR A 20 -13.20 6.55 -21.57
N LEU A 21 -14.20 7.43 -21.75
CA LEU A 21 -14.68 8.32 -20.70
C LEU A 21 -15.22 7.56 -19.48
N VAL A 22 -15.99 6.48 -19.70
CA VAL A 22 -16.50 5.63 -18.62
C VAL A 22 -15.36 4.94 -17.86
N GLN A 23 -14.30 4.50 -18.55
CA GLN A 23 -13.12 3.94 -17.89
C GLN A 23 -12.37 4.99 -17.07
N ALA A 24 -12.20 6.20 -17.61
CA ALA A 24 -11.57 7.31 -16.88
C ALA A 24 -12.36 7.70 -15.62
N VAL A 25 -13.68 7.80 -15.71
CA VAL A 25 -14.55 8.09 -14.56
C VAL A 25 -14.54 6.97 -13.53
N LYS A 26 -14.51 5.70 -13.97
CA LYS A 26 -14.37 4.55 -13.05
C LYS A 26 -13.02 4.54 -12.34
N ALA A 27 -11.95 4.95 -13.00
CA ALA A 27 -10.64 5.10 -12.37
C ALA A 27 -10.64 6.24 -11.35
N ALA A 28 -11.26 7.39 -11.69
CA ALA A 28 -11.41 8.52 -10.76
C ALA A 28 -12.30 8.18 -9.54
N GLY A 29 -13.40 7.47 -9.73
CA GLY A 29 -14.29 7.06 -8.64
C GLY A 29 -13.67 6.07 -7.66
N LYS A 30 -12.61 5.33 -8.06
CA LYS A 30 -11.79 4.55 -7.13
C LYS A 30 -10.91 5.44 -6.24
N CYS A 31 -10.50 6.61 -6.74
CA CYS A 31 -9.74 7.60 -5.98
C CYS A 31 -10.59 8.40 -4.99
N ASP A 32 -11.88 8.63 -5.28
CA ASP A 32 -12.82 9.25 -4.32
C ASP A 32 -12.96 8.43 -3.03
N ALA A 33 -12.75 7.12 -3.10
CA ALA A 33 -12.82 6.23 -1.95
C ALA A 33 -11.55 6.25 -1.07
N VAL A 34 -10.43 6.82 -1.53
CA VAL A 34 -9.16 6.84 -0.78
C VAL A 34 -9.30 7.61 0.52
N PHE A 35 -9.88 8.81 0.47
CA PHE A 35 -10.09 9.64 1.67
C PHE A 35 -11.02 8.96 2.67
N LYS A 36 -12.05 8.29 2.17
CA LYS A 36 -12.95 7.49 3.00
C LYS A 36 -12.19 6.32 3.64
N GLY A 37 -11.48 5.51 2.86
CA GLY A 37 -10.72 4.37 3.37
C GLY A 37 -9.65 4.78 4.38
N PHE A 38 -8.91 5.86 4.11
CA PHE A 38 -7.96 6.43 5.05
C PHE A 38 -8.63 6.87 6.36
N SER A 39 -9.77 7.56 6.26
CA SER A 39 -10.53 8.00 7.43
C SER A 39 -11.07 6.81 8.24
N ASP A 40 -11.56 5.76 7.57
CA ASP A 40 -12.02 4.54 8.21
C ASP A 40 -10.87 3.83 8.96
N CYS A 41 -9.65 3.79 8.37
CA CYS A 41 -8.44 3.29 9.05
C CYS A 41 -8.09 4.12 10.30
N LEU A 42 -8.14 5.45 10.22
CA LEU A 42 -7.89 6.34 11.35
C LEU A 42 -8.92 6.15 12.48
N LEU A 43 -10.20 6.02 12.13
CA LEU A 43 -11.26 5.78 13.10
C LEU A 43 -11.08 4.45 13.81
N LYS A 44 -10.70 3.39 13.08
CA LYS A 44 -10.40 2.08 13.65
C LYS A 44 -9.25 2.15 14.66
N LEU A 45 -8.16 2.84 14.31
CA LEU A 45 -7.03 3.06 15.24
C LEU A 45 -7.47 3.82 16.49
N GLY A 46 -8.25 4.88 16.31
CA GLY A 46 -8.81 5.67 17.41
C GLY A 46 -9.70 4.84 18.34
N ASP A 47 -10.54 3.96 17.78
CA ASP A 47 -11.43 3.07 18.53
C ASP A 47 -10.63 1.99 19.31
N SER A 48 -9.59 1.42 18.72
CA SER A 48 -8.68 0.50 19.43
C SER A 48 -7.97 1.18 20.60
N MET A 49 -7.56 2.45 20.45
CA MET A 49 -6.95 3.24 21.52
C MET A 49 -7.97 3.67 22.58
N ALA A 50 -9.22 3.93 22.20
CA ALA A 50 -10.29 4.29 23.14
C ALA A 50 -10.73 3.11 24.00
N ASN A 51 -10.74 1.89 23.44
CA ASN A 51 -11.09 0.65 24.13
C ASN A 51 -9.87 -0.10 24.67
N TYR A 52 -8.76 0.61 24.87
CA TYR A 52 -7.48 0.04 25.27
C TYR A 52 -7.58 -0.67 26.63
N PRO A 53 -7.15 -1.94 26.74
CA PRO A 53 -7.24 -2.68 27.99
C PRO A 53 -6.39 -2.03 29.09
N GLN A 54 -7.02 -1.68 30.20
CA GLN A 54 -6.36 -1.07 31.35
C GLN A 54 -5.74 -2.16 32.25
N GLY A 55 -4.49 -1.98 32.68
CA GLY A 55 -3.85 -2.89 33.65
C GLY A 55 -2.82 -3.88 33.10
N LEU A 56 -2.31 -3.67 31.88
CA LEU A 56 -1.14 -4.40 31.37
C LEU A 56 0.16 -3.86 31.97
N ASP A 57 1.17 -4.71 32.07
CA ASP A 57 2.55 -4.28 32.34
C ASP A 57 3.10 -3.44 31.18
N ASP A 58 4.04 -2.55 31.45
CA ASP A 58 4.56 -1.55 30.49
C ASP A 58 5.05 -2.16 29.17
N LYS A 59 5.59 -3.38 29.21
CA LYS A 59 6.09 -4.08 28.03
C LYS A 59 4.94 -4.57 27.16
N THR A 60 3.96 -5.26 27.75
CA THR A 60 2.76 -5.70 27.02
C THR A 60 1.92 -4.49 26.57
N ASN A 61 2.00 -3.38 27.31
CA ASN A 61 1.30 -2.16 26.96
C ASN A 61 1.76 -1.59 25.61
N LEU A 62 3.07 -1.41 25.47
CA LEU A 62 3.70 -0.91 24.25
C LEU A 62 3.50 -1.88 23.08
N GLN A 63 3.57 -3.19 23.32
CA GLN A 63 3.39 -4.18 22.26
C GLN A 63 1.97 -4.13 21.66
N THR A 64 0.93 -4.05 22.49
CA THR A 64 -0.45 -3.90 22.01
C THR A 64 -0.67 -2.59 21.25
N VAL A 65 -0.06 -1.49 21.71
CA VAL A 65 -0.10 -0.19 21.01
C VAL A 65 0.54 -0.29 19.62
N CYS A 66 1.66 -1.02 19.50
CA CYS A 66 2.33 -1.23 18.22
C CYS A 66 1.57 -2.17 17.28
N GLU A 67 0.86 -3.16 17.80
CA GLU A 67 -0.04 -3.99 16.98
C GLU A 67 -1.16 -3.16 16.35
N TYR A 68 -1.79 -2.26 17.12
CA TYR A 68 -2.81 -1.35 16.58
C TYR A 68 -2.24 -0.40 15.52
N TRP A 69 -1.01 0.04 15.71
CA TRP A 69 -0.29 0.88 14.76
C TRP A 69 0.06 0.14 13.47
N ASP A 70 0.52 -1.10 13.55
CA ASP A 70 0.83 -1.94 12.40
C ASP A 70 -0.44 -2.26 11.58
N ASP A 71 -1.56 -2.52 12.25
CA ASP A 71 -2.88 -2.68 11.62
C ASP A 71 -3.32 -1.42 10.86
N PHE A 72 -3.12 -0.24 11.46
CA PHE A 72 -3.39 1.04 10.82
C PHE A 72 -2.53 1.25 9.58
N HIS A 73 -1.24 0.89 9.66
CA HIS A 73 -0.31 0.97 8.53
C HIS A 73 -0.75 0.08 7.37
N ALA A 74 -1.07 -1.19 7.65
CA ALA A 74 -1.54 -2.13 6.66
C ALA A 74 -2.84 -1.64 5.99
N CYS A 75 -3.82 -1.22 6.80
CA CYS A 75 -5.09 -0.67 6.32
C CYS A 75 -4.89 0.53 5.38
N THR A 76 -4.04 1.46 5.79
CA THR A 76 -3.80 2.69 5.02
C THR A 76 -3.07 2.42 3.71
N THR A 77 -2.09 1.51 3.72
CA THR A 77 -1.39 1.10 2.49
C THR A 77 -2.36 0.46 1.50
N THR A 78 -3.31 -0.36 1.97
CA THR A 78 -4.36 -0.92 1.12
C THR A 78 -5.33 0.15 0.60
N ALA A 79 -5.84 1.01 1.48
CA ALA A 79 -6.79 2.07 1.10
C ALA A 79 -6.22 3.04 0.03
N LEU A 80 -4.90 3.20 0.04
CA LEU A 80 -4.18 4.04 -0.91
C LEU A 80 -3.82 3.32 -2.21
N ALA A 81 -3.56 2.02 -2.17
CA ALA A 81 -3.21 1.21 -3.34
C ALA A 81 -4.36 1.14 -4.37
N ASP A 82 -5.60 1.34 -3.95
CA ASP A 82 -6.78 1.31 -4.81
C ASP A 82 -6.91 2.51 -5.77
N CYS A 83 -6.04 3.52 -5.65
CA CYS A 83 -6.02 4.71 -6.51
C CYS A 83 -4.63 4.95 -7.14
N GLN A 84 -4.59 5.10 -8.47
CA GLN A 84 -3.35 5.40 -9.21
C GLN A 84 -3.49 6.60 -10.15
N GLU A 85 -3.14 7.78 -9.63
CA GLU A 85 -2.12 8.73 -10.10
C GLU A 85 -2.12 9.89 -9.07
N GLY A 86 -0.96 10.24 -8.50
CA GLY A 86 -0.83 11.36 -7.54
C GLY A 86 -1.21 11.10 -6.08
N ALA A 87 -2.15 10.18 -5.77
CA ALA A 87 -2.52 9.88 -4.38
C ALA A 87 -1.39 9.24 -3.57
N THR A 88 -0.68 8.26 -4.16
CA THR A 88 0.46 7.59 -3.52
C THR A 88 1.62 8.56 -3.26
N ASP A 89 1.88 9.48 -4.19
CA ASP A 89 2.94 10.49 -4.04
C ASP A 89 2.62 11.48 -2.91
N LEU A 90 1.37 11.98 -2.85
CA LEU A 90 0.90 12.83 -1.76
C LEU A 90 0.96 12.12 -0.41
N TRP A 91 0.59 10.84 -0.35
CA TRP A 91 0.69 10.05 0.88
C TRP A 91 2.14 9.83 1.32
N GLU A 92 3.03 9.44 0.42
CA GLU A 92 4.45 9.24 0.77
C GLU A 92 5.10 10.56 1.22
N LYS A 93 4.69 11.69 0.63
CA LYS A 93 5.07 13.02 1.10
C LYS A 93 4.50 13.31 2.50
N LEU A 94 3.22 13.06 2.76
CA LEU A 94 2.60 13.22 4.08
C LEU A 94 3.26 12.32 5.13
N LYS A 95 3.58 11.07 4.79
CA LYS A 95 4.31 10.13 5.64
C LYS A 95 5.70 10.65 5.97
N LYS A 96 6.42 11.19 4.97
CA LYS A 96 7.73 11.82 5.17
C LYS A 96 7.66 13.03 6.10
N GLU A 97 6.67 13.90 5.90
CA GLU A 97 6.43 15.06 6.79
C GLU A 97 6.03 14.61 8.19
N SER A 98 5.16 13.61 8.32
CA SER A 98 4.75 13.04 9.62
C SER A 98 5.93 12.45 10.39
N LYS A 99 6.88 11.79 9.70
CA LYS A 99 8.12 11.29 10.33
C LYS A 99 9.07 12.41 10.78
N ASN A 100 8.97 13.59 10.17
CA ASN A 100 9.78 14.76 10.51
C ASN A 100 9.14 15.61 11.61
N LEU A 101 7.90 15.31 12.01
CA LEU A 101 7.29 15.94 13.17
C LEU A 101 8.03 15.47 14.42
N ASN A 102 8.76 16.37 15.07
CA ASN A 102 9.56 16.14 16.27
C ASN A 102 8.66 16.05 17.52
N PHE A 103 7.75 15.06 17.53
CA PHE A 103 6.97 14.70 18.71
C PHE A 103 7.70 13.56 19.42
N GLN A 104 8.36 13.89 20.53
CA GLN A 104 8.89 12.91 21.47
C GLN A 104 7.77 11.95 21.88
N GLY A 105 7.96 10.64 21.61
CA GLY A 105 6.98 9.61 21.95
C GLY A 105 5.88 9.38 20.90
N SER A 106 6.11 9.75 19.63
CA SER A 106 5.19 9.38 18.54
C SER A 106 5.16 7.86 18.31
N LEU A 107 4.03 7.33 17.82
CA LEU A 107 3.90 5.92 17.43
C LEU A 107 4.94 5.52 16.36
N PHE A 108 5.34 6.47 15.51
CA PHE A 108 6.42 6.27 14.53
C PHE A 108 7.78 5.99 15.19
N GLU A 109 8.06 6.58 16.35
CA GLU A 109 9.30 6.38 17.11
C GLU A 109 9.19 5.12 17.98
N LEU A 110 8.07 4.95 18.69
CA LEU A 110 7.84 3.84 19.62
C LEU A 110 7.69 2.48 18.92
N CYS A 111 7.07 2.47 17.74
CA CYS A 111 6.75 1.27 16.98
C CYS A 111 7.51 1.18 15.65
N GLY A 112 8.41 2.13 15.35
CA GLY A 112 9.23 2.15 14.13
C GLY A 112 10.19 0.96 14.02
N GLU A 113 10.44 0.26 15.13
CA GLU A 113 11.26 -0.94 15.25
C GLU A 113 10.40 -2.20 15.56
N SER A 114 9.09 -2.19 15.27
CA SER A 114 8.21 -3.37 15.31
C SER A 114 8.20 -4.16 14.00
N ASN A 115 9.17 -3.93 13.11
CA ASN A 115 9.49 -4.95 12.12
C ASN A 115 10.18 -6.09 12.86
N GLY A 116 9.40 -7.12 13.18
CA GLY A 116 9.86 -8.37 13.77
C GLY A 116 11.29 -8.68 13.36
N SER A 117 12.19 -8.55 14.32
CA SER A 117 13.53 -9.08 14.27
C SER A 117 13.43 -10.60 14.30
N ALA A 118 12.99 -11.20 13.18
CA ALA A 118 13.79 -12.29 12.68
C ALA A 118 15.13 -11.63 12.31
N PRO A 119 16.24 -11.97 12.98
CA PRO A 119 17.51 -11.37 12.66
C PRO A 119 17.77 -11.65 11.19
N LEU A 120 17.85 -10.58 10.40
CA LEU A 120 18.33 -10.63 9.02
C LEU A 120 19.76 -11.20 8.97
N SER A 121 20.41 -11.46 10.11
CA SER A 121 21.64 -12.25 10.21
C SER A 121 21.45 -13.75 9.90
N LEU A 122 20.23 -14.30 9.86
CA LEU A 122 19.97 -15.71 9.50
C LEU A 122 19.51 -15.94 8.05
N LEU A 123 19.04 -14.92 7.32
CA LEU A 123 18.65 -15.05 5.90
C LEU A 123 19.79 -14.74 4.92
N LEU A 124 20.83 -14.04 5.37
CA LEU A 124 21.99 -13.72 4.53
C LEU A 124 22.75 -14.94 3.96
N PRO A 125 22.87 -16.11 4.63
CA PRO A 125 23.55 -17.26 4.01
C PRO A 125 22.67 -18.02 3.00
N ALA A 126 21.36 -17.79 2.95
CA ALA A 126 20.46 -18.54 2.07
C ALA A 126 20.36 -17.95 0.65
N PHE A 127 20.55 -16.64 0.50
CA PHE A 127 20.47 -15.95 -0.79
C PHE A 127 21.52 -16.41 -1.83
N PRO A 128 22.82 -16.58 -1.48
CA PRO A 128 23.80 -17.08 -2.43
C PRO A 128 23.61 -18.58 -2.76
N LEU A 129 23.08 -19.37 -1.83
CA LEU A 129 22.79 -20.80 -2.05
C LEU A 129 21.61 -21.01 -3.00
N LEU A 130 20.56 -20.21 -2.86
CA LEU A 130 19.38 -20.26 -3.75
C LEU A 130 19.74 -19.83 -5.18
N TRP A 131 20.59 -18.82 -5.34
CA TRP A 131 21.11 -18.39 -6.65
C TRP A 131 21.99 -19.47 -7.30
N GLY A 132 22.81 -20.16 -6.51
CA GLY A 132 23.61 -21.30 -6.98
C GLY A 132 22.76 -22.48 -7.45
N LEU A 133 21.69 -22.81 -6.73
CA LEU A 133 20.76 -23.88 -7.11
C LEU A 133 19.95 -23.53 -8.37
N LEU A 134 19.49 -22.28 -8.50
CA LEU A 134 18.80 -21.81 -9.71
C LEU A 134 19.70 -21.83 -10.95
N SER A 135 20.97 -21.42 -10.81
CA SER A 135 21.89 -21.38 -11.95
C SER A 135 22.30 -22.78 -12.43
N ALA A 136 22.45 -23.75 -11.53
CA ALA A 136 22.68 -25.15 -11.91
C ALA A 136 21.47 -25.81 -12.61
N ALA A 137 20.25 -25.49 -12.16
CA ALA A 137 19.03 -25.95 -12.81
C ALA A 137 18.85 -25.35 -14.21
N LEU A 138 19.24 -24.07 -14.40
CA LEU A 138 19.18 -23.41 -15.71
C LEU A 138 20.22 -24.00 -16.69
N ALA A 139 21.43 -24.29 -16.22
CA ALA A 139 22.48 -24.87 -17.06
C ALA A 139 22.14 -26.29 -17.56
N THR A 140 21.47 -27.09 -16.73
CA THR A 140 21.02 -28.43 -17.13
C THR A 140 19.85 -28.41 -18.12
N TRP A 141 19.00 -27.38 -18.07
CA TRP A 141 17.93 -27.16 -19.05
C TRP A 141 18.43 -26.67 -20.42
N ILE A 142 19.53 -25.90 -20.45
CA ILE A 142 20.08 -25.35 -21.71
C ILE A 142 20.92 -26.39 -22.48
N SER A 143 21.38 -27.45 -21.80
CA SER A 143 22.15 -28.54 -22.41
C SER A 143 21.30 -29.77 -22.82
N ILE A 144 19.97 -29.70 -22.72
CA ILE A 144 19.05 -30.73 -23.25
C ILE A 144 18.51 -30.32 -24.63
#